data_AF-A0A1V6GCF6-F1
#
_entry.id   AF-A0A1V6GCF6-F1
#
_cell.length_a   1.000
_cell.length_b   1.000
_cell.length_c   1.000
_cell.angle_alpha   90.00
_cell.angle_beta   90.00
_cell.angle_gamma   90.00
#
_symmetry.space_group_name_H-M   'P 1'
#
loop_
_entity.id
_entity.type
_entity.pdbx_description
1 polymer ?
#
loop_
_entity_poly.entity_id
_entity_poly.type
_entity_poly.pdbx_seq_one_letter_code
_entity_poly.pdbx_strand_id
1 'polypeptide(L)'
;MIVVVIIGILAAIAIPKFGTVRDQAEEAACRSNMRSLASAETMYYGKYETYTTVANLASSDMMGNADVTQCPTADDIYDITATATTYTIPCPAGTNLHGSIIDGIMSWQSE
;
A
#
# COMPACT_ATOMS: atom_id res chain seq x y z
N MET A 1 -25.34 42.59 6.86
CA MET A 1 -24.06 42.17 6.22
C MET A 1 -23.09 41.45 7.16
N ILE A 2 -23.43 41.25 8.44
CA ILE A 2 -22.55 40.59 9.43
C ILE A 2 -22.33 39.08 9.17
N VAL A 3 -23.28 38.41 8.54
CA VAL A 3 -23.21 36.97 8.24
C VAL A 3 -22.09 36.65 7.23
N VAL A 4 -21.92 37.48 6.21
CA VAL A 4 -20.90 37.29 5.17
C VAL A 4 -19.49 37.41 5.76
N VAL A 5 -19.31 38.33 6.72
CA VAL A 5 -18.04 38.54 7.42
C VAL A 5 -17.69 37.33 8.30
N ILE A 6 -18.67 36.78 9.03
CA ILE A 6 -18.44 35.63 9.91
C ILE A 6 -18.12 34.37 9.09
N ILE A 7 -18.83 34.12 7.97
CA ILE A 7 -18.53 32.98 7.09
C ILE A 7 -17.13 33.09 6.48
N GLY A 8 -16.68 34.31 6.11
CA GLY A 8 -15.33 34.54 5.58
C GLY A 8 -14.21 34.22 6.59
N ILE A 9 -14.40 34.57 7.87
CA ILE A 9 -13.41 34.30 8.93
C ILE A 9 -13.35 32.79 9.22
N LEU A 10 -14.50 32.13 9.31
CA LEU A 10 -14.55 30.68 9.54
C LEU A 10 -13.93 29.89 8.39
N ALA A 11 -14.18 30.29 7.14
CA ALA A 11 -13.58 29.66 5.96
C ALA A 11 -12.05 29.78 5.92
N ALA A 12 -11.48 30.90 6.39
CA ALA A 12 -10.03 31.11 6.43
C ALA A 12 -9.30 30.19 7.43
N ILE A 13 -9.96 29.81 8.52
CA ILE A 13 -9.41 28.90 9.54
C ILE A 13 -9.66 27.43 9.16
N ALA A 14 -10.74 27.17 8.43
CA ALA A 14 -11.21 25.84 8.05
C ALA A 14 -10.55 25.25 6.78
N ILE A 15 -9.45 25.81 6.29
CA ILE A 15 -8.56 25.14 5.32
C ILE A 15 -7.36 24.57 6.10
N PRO A 16 -7.55 23.56 6.98
CA PRO A 16 -6.42 22.83 7.51
C PRO A 16 -5.73 22.11 6.34
N LYS A 17 -4.45 21.80 6.53
CA LYS A 17 -3.54 21.23 5.52
C LYS A 17 -4.05 19.90 4.93
N PHE A 18 -5.00 19.96 4.00
CA PHE A 18 -5.55 18.78 3.33
C PHE A 18 -4.50 18.05 2.49
N GLY A 19 -3.45 18.74 2.01
CA GLY A 19 -2.35 18.12 1.26
C GLY A 19 -1.59 17.09 2.11
N THR A 20 -1.03 17.50 3.25
CA THR A 20 -0.19 16.62 4.06
C THR A 20 -0.95 15.42 4.65
N VAL A 21 -2.26 15.57 4.91
CA VAL A 21 -3.10 14.47 5.40
C VAL A 21 -3.41 13.48 4.28
N ARG A 22 -3.57 13.94 3.03
CA ARG A 22 -3.75 13.06 1.87
C ARG A 22 -2.49 12.26 1.59
N ASP A 23 -1.33 12.91 1.56
CA ASP A 23 -0.05 12.23 1.30
C ASP A 23 0.21 11.13 2.34
N GLN A 24 -0.04 11.39 3.63
CA GLN A 24 0.07 10.38 4.69
C GLN A 24 -0.96 9.25 4.56
N ALA A 25 -2.17 9.55 4.10
CA ALA A 25 -3.21 8.54 3.89
C ALA A 25 -2.88 7.63 2.70
N GLU A 26 -2.35 8.19 1.61
CA GLU A 26 -1.89 7.44 0.45
C GLU A 26 -0.70 6.53 0.80
N GLU A 27 0.28 7.04 1.55
CA GLU A 27 1.40 6.24 2.05
C GLU A 27 0.90 5.09 2.95
N ALA A 28 0.01 5.38 3.90
CA ALA A 28 -0.56 4.36 4.78
C ALA A 28 -1.35 3.31 3.99
N ALA A 29 -2.09 3.72 2.95
CA ALA A 29 -2.80 2.83 2.06
C ALA A 29 -1.84 1.94 1.25
N CYS A 30 -0.77 2.50 0.66
CA CYS A 30 0.20 1.68 -0.08
C CYS A 30 0.89 0.67 0.86
N ARG A 31 1.25 1.07 2.09
CA ARG A 31 1.81 0.16 3.11
C ARG A 31 0.80 -0.91 3.56
N SER A 32 -0.48 -0.58 3.63
CA SER A 32 -1.55 -1.54 3.95
C SER A 32 -1.69 -2.59 2.84
N ASN A 33 -1.73 -2.17 1.59
CA ASN A 33 -1.82 -3.07 0.44
C ASN A 33 -0.65 -4.06 0.40
N MET A 34 0.58 -3.58 0.62
CA MET A 34 1.76 -4.45 0.70
C MET A 34 1.67 -5.48 1.85
N ARG A 35 1.12 -5.11 3.01
CA ARG A 35 0.91 -6.05 4.12
C ARG A 35 -0.15 -7.11 3.80
N SER A 36 -1.20 -6.73 3.09
CA SER A 36 -2.22 -7.68 2.61
C SER A 36 -1.59 -8.69 1.65
N LEU A 37 -0.77 -8.23 0.70
CA LEU A 37 -0.01 -9.10 -0.20
C LEU A 37 0.95 -10.04 0.55
N ALA A 38 1.73 -9.52 1.51
CA ALA A 38 2.63 -10.33 2.33
C ALA A 38 1.90 -11.39 3.18
N SER A 39 0.71 -11.06 3.67
CA SER A 39 -0.14 -12.01 4.41
C SER A 39 -0.62 -13.13 3.48
N ALA A 40 -1.01 -12.78 2.26
CA ALA A 40 -1.44 -13.74 1.25
C ALA A 40 -0.28 -14.64 0.77
N GLU A 41 0.94 -14.10 0.64
CA GLU A 41 2.17 -14.89 0.41
C GLU A 41 2.42 -15.90 1.53
N THR A 42 2.24 -15.48 2.78
CA THR A 42 2.43 -16.37 3.95
C THR A 42 1.40 -17.50 3.95
N MET A 43 0.14 -17.21 3.59
CA MET A 43 -0.89 -18.24 3.43
C MET A 43 -0.56 -19.21 2.29
N TYR A 44 -0.07 -18.69 1.16
CA TYR A 44 0.32 -19.50 0.01
C TYR A 44 1.50 -20.41 0.35
N TYR A 45 2.53 -19.89 1.04
CA TYR A 45 3.65 -20.69 1.53
C TYR A 45 3.20 -21.78 2.51
N GLY A 46 2.22 -21.50 3.39
CA GLY A 46 1.65 -22.51 4.29
C GLY A 46 0.96 -23.68 3.57
N LYS A 47 0.54 -23.50 2.31
CA LYS A 47 -0.14 -24.54 1.52
C LYS A 47 0.77 -25.24 0.52
N TYR A 48 1.71 -24.52 -0.08
CA TYR A 48 2.52 -25.00 -1.20
C TYR A 48 4.02 -25.03 -0.90
N GLU A 49 4.46 -24.60 0.29
CA GLU A 49 5.87 -24.53 0.72
C GLU A 49 6.77 -23.74 -0.24
N THR A 50 6.18 -22.82 -1.01
CA THR A 50 6.86 -21.95 -1.97
C THR A 50 6.16 -20.60 -1.98
N TYR A 51 6.88 -19.51 -2.22
CA TYR A 51 6.27 -18.22 -2.54
C TYR A 51 5.92 -18.14 -4.02
N THR A 52 5.11 -17.15 -4.40
CA THR A 52 4.68 -17.03 -5.79
C THR A 52 4.43 -15.59 -6.24
N THR A 53 4.05 -15.41 -7.50
CA THR A 53 3.79 -14.09 -8.09
C THR A 53 2.33 -13.68 -7.89
N VAL A 54 2.02 -12.39 -7.92
CA VAL A 54 0.64 -11.85 -7.80
C VAL A 54 -0.43 -12.59 -8.62
N ALA A 55 -0.13 -12.99 -9.86
CA ALA A 55 -1.04 -13.76 -10.70
C ALA A 55 -1.45 -15.11 -10.06
N ASN A 56 -0.51 -15.79 -9.42
CA ASN A 56 -0.77 -17.07 -8.75
C ASN A 56 -1.52 -16.88 -7.42
N LEU A 57 -1.30 -15.77 -6.71
CA LEU A 57 -2.08 -15.42 -5.51
C LEU A 57 -3.53 -15.13 -5.86
N ALA A 58 -3.76 -14.44 -6.98
CA ALA A 58 -5.10 -14.21 -7.50
C ALA A 58 -5.77 -15.52 -7.93
N SER A 59 -5.05 -16.39 -8.64
CA SER A 59 -5.60 -17.67 -9.13
C SER A 59 -5.84 -18.72 -8.03
N SER A 60 -5.10 -18.65 -6.92
CA SER A 60 -5.19 -19.58 -5.80
C SER A 60 -6.23 -19.18 -4.74
N ASP A 61 -6.94 -18.08 -4.97
CA ASP A 61 -7.96 -17.50 -4.09
C ASP A 61 -7.44 -17.14 -2.68
N MET A 62 -6.11 -17.04 -2.52
CA MET A 62 -5.48 -16.53 -1.30
C MET A 62 -5.71 -15.02 -1.18
N MET A 63 -5.72 -14.34 -2.33
CA MET A 63 -6.19 -12.97 -2.45
C MET A 63 -6.68 -12.72 -3.88
N GLY A 64 -7.98 -12.90 -4.12
CA GLY A 64 -8.58 -12.84 -5.46
C GLY A 64 -8.41 -11.49 -6.18
N ASN A 65 -8.12 -10.40 -5.44
CA ASN A 65 -7.85 -9.08 -5.98
C ASN A 65 -6.35 -8.71 -6.01
N ALA A 66 -5.44 -9.66 -5.80
CA ALA A 66 -3.99 -9.40 -5.80
C ALA A 66 -3.53 -8.73 -7.10
N ASP A 67 -4.03 -9.18 -8.25
CA ASP A 67 -3.67 -8.70 -9.59
C ASP A 67 -4.26 -7.31 -9.94
N VAL A 68 -5.19 -6.79 -9.13
CA VAL A 68 -5.84 -5.48 -9.36
C VAL A 68 -5.58 -4.50 -8.21
N THR A 69 -4.76 -4.90 -7.23
CA THR A 69 -4.42 -4.01 -6.12
C THR A 69 -3.42 -2.97 -6.62
N GLN A 70 -3.83 -1.70 -6.65
CA GLN A 70 -3.03 -0.58 -7.13
C GLN A 70 -2.50 0.28 -5.97
N CYS A 71 -1.34 0.91 -6.16
CA CYS A 71 -0.84 1.92 -5.23
C CYS A 71 -1.49 3.28 -5.56
N PRO A 72 -2.23 3.92 -4.63
CA PRO A 72 -2.90 5.21 -4.85
C PRO A 72 -1.99 6.36 -5.31
N THR A 73 -0.67 6.28 -5.07
CA THR A 73 0.28 7.35 -5.45
C THR A 73 0.88 7.16 -6.85
N ALA A 74 1.07 5.92 -7.29
CA ALA A 74 1.67 5.61 -8.61
C ALA A 74 0.61 5.26 -9.67
N ASP A 75 -0.61 4.92 -9.25
CA ASP A 75 -1.67 4.35 -10.09
C ASP A 75 -1.30 3.02 -10.77
N ASP A 76 -0.24 2.37 -10.28
CA ASP A 76 0.30 1.11 -10.79
C ASP A 76 0.02 -0.06 -9.83
N ILE A 77 -0.06 -1.26 -10.39
CA ILE A 77 -0.29 -2.52 -9.67
C ILE A 77 1.01 -2.95 -8.96
N TYR A 78 0.87 -3.61 -7.81
CA TYR A 78 2.01 -4.23 -7.13
C TYR A 78 2.49 -5.47 -7.87
N ASP A 79 3.80 -5.57 -8.10
CA ASP A 79 4.42 -6.81 -8.55
C ASP A 79 5.06 -7.54 -7.36
N ILE A 80 5.08 -8.87 -7.42
CA ILE A 80 5.78 -9.70 -6.44
C ILE A 80 6.84 -10.50 -7.17
N THR A 81 8.10 -10.21 -6.82
CA THR A 81 9.22 -11.04 -7.23
C THR A 81 9.39 -12.15 -6.21
N ALA A 82 8.99 -13.37 -6.56
CA ALA A 82 9.09 -14.52 -5.67
C ALA A 82 9.96 -15.65 -6.24
N THR A 83 10.63 -16.34 -5.33
CA THR A 83 11.31 -17.62 -5.52
C THR A 83 10.73 -18.65 -4.55
N ALA A 84 11.24 -19.88 -4.56
CA ALA A 84 10.76 -20.91 -3.63
C ALA A 84 10.94 -20.51 -2.16
N THR A 85 11.94 -19.71 -1.83
CA THR A 85 12.34 -19.41 -0.44
C THR A 85 12.28 -17.95 -0.08
N THR A 86 12.16 -17.05 -1.07
CA THR A 86 12.15 -15.60 -0.83
C THR A 86 11.07 -14.91 -1.65
N TYR A 87 10.57 -13.78 -1.17
CA TYR A 87 9.69 -12.90 -1.92
C TYR A 87 10.01 -11.43 -1.64
N THR A 88 9.79 -10.59 -2.64
CA THR A 88 9.95 -9.14 -2.54
C THR A 88 8.76 -8.44 -3.16
N ILE A 89 8.17 -7.54 -2.38
CA ILE A 89 7.04 -6.69 -2.75
C ILE A 89 7.54 -5.24 -2.74
N PRO A 90 8.03 -4.71 -3.87
CA PRO A 90 8.39 -3.30 -3.97
C PRO A 90 7.13 -2.43 -4.11
N CYS A 91 7.20 -1.21 -3.56
CA CYS A 91 6.24 -0.18 -3.95
C CYS A 91 6.46 0.21 -5.42
N PRO A 92 5.41 0.25 -6.26
CA PRO A 92 5.54 0.64 -7.67
C PRO A 92 5.91 2.13 -7.83
N ALA A 93 5.59 2.98 -6.86
CA ALA A 93 6.05 4.38 -6.81
C ALA A 93 7.57 4.52 -6.58
N GLY A 94 8.28 3.42 -6.33
CA GLY A 94 9.70 3.37 -6.01
C GLY A 94 9.97 3.06 -4.53
N THR A 95 11.08 2.36 -4.29
CA THR A 95 11.49 1.91 -2.94
C THR A 95 11.87 3.05 -2.00
N ASN A 96 12.18 4.24 -2.52
CA ASN A 96 12.55 5.43 -1.74
C ASN A 96 11.33 6.23 -1.24
N LEU A 97 10.12 5.90 -1.69
CA LEU A 97 8.88 6.62 -1.35
C LEU A 97 8.10 5.91 -0.24
N HIS A 98 7.64 4.68 -0.48
CA HIS A 98 6.83 3.92 0.50
C HIS A 98 7.48 2.62 0.97
N GLY A 99 8.68 2.33 0.47
CA GLY A 99 9.47 1.16 0.88
C GLY A 99 9.17 -0.12 0.10
N SER A 100 9.56 -1.23 0.71
CA SER A 100 9.36 -2.59 0.19
C SER A 100 9.21 -3.60 1.33
N ILE A 101 8.61 -4.75 1.04
CA ILE A 101 8.60 -5.91 1.93
C ILE A 101 9.50 -6.99 1.33
N ILE A 102 10.47 -7.48 2.09
CA ILE A 102 11.36 -8.58 1.69
C ILE A 102 11.22 -9.66 2.75
N ASP A 103 10.72 -10.84 2.39
CA ASP A 103 10.57 -11.98 3.29
C ASP A 103 9.81 -11.65 4.60
N GLY A 104 8.82 -10.77 4.50
CA GLY A 104 8.03 -10.28 5.64
C GLY A 104 8.67 -9.13 6.42
N ILE A 105 9.91 -8.77 6.13
CA ILE A 105 10.60 -7.61 6.71
C ILE A 105 10.18 -6.36 5.93
N MET A 106 9.51 -5.45 6.63
CA MET A 106 9.09 -4.16 6.09
C MET A 106 10.23 -3.14 6.21
N SER A 107 10.61 -2.50 5.11
CA SER A 107 11.74 -1.55 5.09
C SER A 107 11.53 -0.30 5.97
N TRP A 108 10.30 -0.03 6.37
CA TRP A 108 9.90 1.13 7.19
C TRP A 108 9.66 0.80 8.67
N GLN A 109 9.93 -0.44 9.10
CA GLN A 109 9.76 -0.87 10.49
C GLN A 109 11.05 -0.82 11.32
N SER A 110 12.16 -0.36 10.73
CA SER A 110 13.46 -0.24 11.40
C SER A 110 13.70 1.13 12.05
N GLU A 111 12.65 1.86 12.42
CA GLU A 111 12.74 3.08 13.25
C GLU A 111 12.13 2.85 14.65
#